data_AF-A0ABD5W049-F1
#
_entry.id   AF-A0ABD5W049-F1
#
_cell.length_a   1.000
_cell.length_b   1.000
_cell.length_c   1.000
_cell.angle_alpha   90.00
_cell.angle_beta   90.00
_cell.angle_gamma   90.00
#
_symmetry.space_group_name_H-M   'P 1'
#
loop_
_entity.id
_entity.type
_entity.pdbx_description
1 polymer ?
#
loop_
_entity_poly.entity_id
_entity_poly.type
_entity_poly.pdbx_seq_one_letter_code
_entity_poly.pdbx_strand_id
1 'polypeptide(L)'
;MTDREQAWVAALDTLDNQQLAMYEELERGFDTRSDVVLWMHEASVRTLGQLPDDWFSDQLSDRYRVASLLDDSRERERLTPSAPSESLAALERHLVADTDLFEAARAAMALLNEQALDYGESEEGRDPGKQRWLAMRPALDELVDKQRAVIREALGRGGEDSRGLASRRDVSQWSRKLVRATTGARGGLTGRSLWDPWDRMVLQGSTDSPSLHLLLADDVLPVMNATIRREATAAREVPAEEREHHGPLEI
;
A
#
# COMPACT_ATOMS: atom_id res chain seq x y z
N MET A 1 15.44 -11.57 -29.27
CA MET A 1 14.66 -11.42 -28.03
C MET A 1 13.26 -11.88 -28.31
N THR A 2 12.77 -12.80 -27.50
CA THR A 2 11.36 -13.23 -27.54
C THR A 2 10.47 -12.15 -26.91
N ASP A 3 9.20 -12.07 -27.31
CA ASP A 3 8.20 -11.13 -26.75
C ASP A 3 8.10 -11.26 -25.21
N ARG A 4 8.38 -12.47 -24.69
CA ARG A 4 8.45 -12.81 -23.26
C ARG A 4 9.63 -12.16 -22.53
N GLU A 5 10.83 -12.20 -23.11
CA GLU A 5 12.01 -11.54 -22.54
C GLU A 5 11.81 -10.02 -22.50
N GLN A 6 11.13 -9.47 -23.51
CA GLN A 6 10.82 -8.03 -23.57
C GLN A 6 9.83 -7.60 -22.47
N ALA A 7 8.75 -8.36 -22.28
CA ALA A 7 7.76 -8.06 -21.23
C ALA A 7 8.34 -8.16 -19.82
N TRP A 8 9.22 -9.12 -19.56
CA TRP A 8 9.88 -9.29 -18.27
C TRP A 8 10.87 -8.17 -17.96
N VAL A 9 11.75 -7.80 -18.92
CA VAL A 9 12.66 -6.66 -18.75
C VAL A 9 11.85 -5.39 -18.45
N ALA A 10 10.74 -5.17 -19.17
CA ALA A 10 9.88 -4.02 -18.91
C ALA A 10 9.24 -4.02 -17.51
N ALA A 11 8.88 -5.18 -16.96
CA ALA A 11 8.30 -5.29 -15.61
C ALA A 11 9.34 -4.99 -14.52
N LEU A 12 10.57 -5.50 -14.65
CA LEU A 12 11.66 -5.18 -13.75
C LEU A 12 12.05 -3.69 -13.82
N ASP A 13 12.20 -3.15 -15.04
CA ASP A 13 12.50 -1.73 -15.24
C ASP A 13 11.39 -0.85 -14.64
N THR A 14 10.13 -1.27 -14.74
CA THR A 14 9.00 -0.54 -14.13
C THR A 14 9.09 -0.55 -12.61
N LEU A 15 9.34 -1.71 -12.00
CA LEU A 15 9.46 -1.83 -10.54
C LEU A 15 10.68 -1.05 -10.02
N ASP A 16 11.80 -1.11 -10.72
CA ASP A 16 13.02 -0.34 -10.40
C ASP A 16 12.73 1.17 -10.40
N ASN A 17 12.12 1.69 -11.47
CA ASN A 17 11.74 3.10 -11.56
C ASN A 17 10.75 3.51 -10.45
N GLN A 18 9.80 2.63 -10.11
CA GLN A 18 8.86 2.87 -9.02
C GLN A 18 9.58 2.93 -7.66
N GLN A 19 10.53 2.04 -7.42
CA GLN A 19 11.33 2.02 -6.19
C GLN A 19 12.23 3.26 -6.10
N LEU A 20 12.86 3.70 -7.20
CA LEU A 20 13.61 4.95 -7.25
C LEU A 20 12.72 6.15 -6.88
N ALA A 21 11.53 6.26 -7.46
CA ALA A 21 10.57 7.31 -7.11
C ALA A 21 10.18 7.28 -5.62
N MET A 22 10.08 6.11 -5.00
CA MET A 22 9.81 5.95 -3.57
C MET A 22 10.91 6.57 -2.71
N TYR A 23 12.18 6.32 -3.07
CA TYR A 23 13.33 6.89 -2.38
C TYR A 23 13.41 8.41 -2.58
N GLU A 24 13.20 8.91 -3.79
CA GLU A 24 13.19 10.35 -4.08
C GLU A 24 12.07 11.09 -3.32
N GLU A 25 10.90 10.47 -3.20
CA GLU A 25 9.81 11.00 -2.38
C GLU A 25 10.17 11.06 -0.90
N LEU A 26 10.76 9.99 -0.37
CA LEU A 26 11.23 9.96 1.01
C LEU A 26 12.36 10.97 1.25
N GLU A 27 13.32 11.10 0.36
CA GLU A 27 14.44 12.05 0.52
C GLU A 27 13.94 13.50 0.60
N ARG A 28 12.99 13.85 -0.27
CA ARG A 28 12.34 15.17 -0.30
C ARG A 28 11.55 15.48 0.96
N GLY A 29 10.98 14.46 1.59
CA GLY A 29 10.05 14.63 2.70
C GLY A 29 8.62 14.97 2.23
N PHE A 30 7.71 15.01 3.19
CA PHE A 30 6.27 15.12 2.96
C PHE A 30 5.71 16.42 3.52
N ASP A 31 4.67 16.97 2.87
CA ASP A 31 4.03 18.20 3.33
C ASP A 31 3.24 17.98 4.63
N THR A 32 2.56 16.85 4.74
CA THR A 32 1.70 16.54 5.89
C THR A 32 1.86 15.10 6.36
N ARG A 33 1.42 14.85 7.59
CA ARG A 33 1.33 13.50 8.14
C ARG A 33 0.36 12.60 7.34
N SER A 34 -0.66 13.16 6.69
CA SER A 34 -1.55 12.40 5.81
C SER A 34 -0.83 11.96 4.53
N ASP A 35 0.09 12.77 4.01
CA ASP A 35 0.93 12.41 2.87
C ASP A 35 1.88 11.26 3.23
N VAL A 36 2.42 11.26 4.46
CA VAL A 36 3.19 10.12 4.98
C VAL A 36 2.36 8.83 4.98
N VAL A 37 1.12 8.85 5.47
CA VAL A 37 0.24 7.66 5.48
C VAL A 37 -0.05 7.15 4.07
N LEU A 38 -0.30 8.05 3.12
CA LEU A 38 -0.50 7.67 1.73
C LEU A 38 0.77 7.06 1.14
N TRP A 39 1.91 7.72 1.33
CA TRP A 39 3.20 7.23 0.86
C TRP A 39 3.55 5.85 1.45
N MET A 40 3.25 5.58 2.72
CA MET A 40 3.45 4.26 3.32
C MET A 40 2.67 3.15 2.58
N HIS A 41 1.44 3.42 2.15
CA HIS A 41 0.70 2.50 1.29
C HIS A 41 1.40 2.32 -0.06
N GLU A 42 1.89 3.40 -0.67
CA GLU A 42 2.65 3.32 -1.92
C GLU A 42 3.95 2.52 -1.75
N ALA A 43 4.65 2.68 -0.63
CA ALA A 43 5.85 1.91 -0.30
C ALA A 43 5.53 0.41 -0.18
N SER A 44 4.41 0.05 0.44
CA SER A 44 3.92 -1.34 0.46
C SER A 44 3.70 -1.90 -0.95
N VAL A 45 3.15 -1.11 -1.87
CA VAL A 45 2.94 -1.52 -3.26
C VAL A 45 4.26 -1.71 -4.00
N ARG A 46 5.16 -0.71 -3.92
CA ARG A 46 6.45 -0.68 -4.61
C ARG A 46 7.46 -1.70 -4.05
N THR A 47 7.16 -2.26 -2.88
CA THR A 47 7.87 -3.38 -2.27
C THR A 47 7.08 -4.70 -2.34
N LEU A 48 5.99 -4.78 -3.12
CA LEU A 48 5.16 -5.98 -3.27
C LEU A 48 4.76 -6.62 -1.92
N GLY A 49 4.50 -5.78 -0.93
CA GLY A 49 4.06 -6.16 0.41
C GLY A 49 5.17 -6.77 1.29
N GLN A 50 6.44 -6.60 0.93
CA GLN A 50 7.59 -7.17 1.66
C GLN A 50 8.00 -6.36 2.91
N LEU A 51 7.37 -5.22 3.18
CA LEU A 51 7.59 -4.49 4.43
C LEU A 51 7.07 -5.29 5.63
N PRO A 52 7.74 -5.20 6.80
CA PRO A 52 7.20 -5.72 8.05
C PRO A 52 5.83 -5.13 8.37
N ASP A 53 4.93 -5.93 8.92
CA ASP A 53 3.54 -5.50 9.18
C ASP A 53 3.47 -4.46 10.32
N ASP A 54 4.43 -4.43 11.25
CA ASP A 54 4.57 -3.45 12.33
C ASP A 54 5.29 -2.15 11.91
N TRP A 55 5.98 -2.15 10.76
CA TRP A 55 6.74 -1.01 10.27
C TRP A 55 5.90 0.28 10.22
N PHE A 56 4.65 0.18 9.76
CA PHE A 56 3.75 1.33 9.61
C PHE A 56 3.51 2.08 10.92
N SER A 57 3.19 1.34 11.99
CA SER A 57 2.90 1.93 13.29
C SER A 57 4.18 2.41 13.98
N ASP A 58 5.30 1.71 13.78
CA ASP A 58 6.63 2.14 14.27
C ASP A 58 7.02 3.51 13.71
N GLN A 59 6.83 3.74 12.40
CA GLN A 59 7.15 5.03 11.78
C GLN A 59 6.25 6.17 12.29
N LEU A 60 5.01 5.89 12.71
CA LEU A 60 4.04 6.92 13.12
C LEU A 60 3.91 7.12 14.63
N SER A 61 4.43 6.19 15.44
CA SER A 61 4.31 6.20 16.90
C SER A 61 5.18 7.26 17.57
N ASP A 62 6.36 7.53 17.00
CA ASP A 62 7.28 8.55 17.50
C ASP A 62 7.08 9.89 16.77
N ARG A 63 6.81 10.94 17.55
CA ARG A 63 6.64 12.31 17.02
C ARG A 63 7.92 12.86 16.40
N TYR A 64 9.09 12.51 16.91
CA TYR A 64 10.37 12.93 16.34
C TYR A 64 10.58 12.27 14.98
N ARG A 65 10.29 10.97 14.85
CA ARG A 65 10.36 10.25 13.59
C ARG A 65 9.39 10.83 12.57
N VAL A 66 8.13 11.05 12.94
CA VAL A 66 7.15 11.68 12.05
C VAL A 66 7.58 13.09 11.64
N ALA A 67 8.09 13.89 12.57
CA ALA A 67 8.63 15.21 12.22
C ALA A 67 9.79 15.09 11.21
N SER A 68 10.67 14.12 11.36
CA SER A 68 11.79 13.91 10.44
C SER A 68 11.35 13.58 9.01
N LEU A 69 10.16 12.97 8.85
CA LEU A 69 9.57 12.69 7.54
C LEU A 69 8.99 13.94 6.86
N LEU A 70 8.77 15.05 7.57
CA LEU A 70 8.20 16.26 7.00
C LEU A 70 9.26 17.21 6.44
N ASP A 71 8.96 17.85 5.31
CA ASP A 71 9.84 18.83 4.67
C ASP A 71 9.73 20.22 5.35
N ASP A 72 8.52 20.65 5.73
CA ASP A 72 8.31 21.97 6.31
C ASP A 72 8.79 22.05 7.79
N SER A 73 9.63 23.04 8.11
CA SER A 73 10.18 23.22 9.47
C SER A 73 9.13 23.62 10.50
N ARG A 74 8.08 24.34 10.11
CA ARG A 74 7.00 24.76 11.01
C ARG A 74 6.09 23.59 11.35
N GLU A 75 5.80 22.72 10.38
CA GLU A 75 5.04 21.48 10.66
C GLU A 75 5.81 20.57 11.62
N ARG A 76 7.14 20.48 11.46
CA ARG A 76 8.01 19.76 12.41
C ARG A 76 7.91 20.31 13.82
N GLU A 77 8.04 21.62 13.98
CA GLU A 77 7.95 22.32 15.28
C GLU A 77 6.57 22.18 15.94
N ARG A 78 5.50 22.04 15.15
CA ARG A 78 4.15 21.78 15.69
C ARG A 78 4.00 20.39 16.29
N LEU A 79 4.73 19.40 15.78
CA LEU A 79 4.64 18.02 16.25
C LEU A 79 5.41 17.79 17.54
N THR A 80 6.59 18.39 17.68
CA THR A 80 7.45 18.18 18.84
C THR A 80 8.32 19.40 19.14
N PRO A 81 8.52 19.78 20.42
CA PRO A 81 9.42 20.86 20.80
C PRO A 81 10.89 20.55 20.47
N SER A 82 11.25 19.27 20.29
CA SER A 82 12.58 18.81 19.90
C SER A 82 12.64 18.52 18.39
N ALA A 83 12.08 19.41 17.57
CA ALA A 83 11.98 19.19 16.13
C ALA A 83 13.37 19.06 15.50
N PRO A 84 13.58 18.08 14.60
CA PRO A 84 14.87 17.90 13.93
C PRO A 84 15.17 19.07 13.00
N SER A 85 16.44 19.48 12.93
CA SER A 85 16.92 20.35 11.85
C SER A 85 16.81 19.62 10.52
N GLU A 86 16.89 20.35 9.39
CA GLU A 86 16.82 19.71 8.07
C GLU A 86 17.88 18.64 7.86
N SER A 87 19.10 18.88 8.31
CA SER A 87 20.18 17.89 8.23
C SER A 87 19.88 16.60 9.02
N LEU A 88 19.21 16.71 10.16
CA LEU A 88 18.83 15.55 10.98
C LEU A 88 17.61 14.84 10.39
N ALA A 89 16.65 15.60 9.87
CA ALA A 89 15.47 15.07 9.20
C ALA A 89 15.89 14.26 7.96
N ALA A 90 16.78 14.81 7.12
CA ALA A 90 17.35 14.11 5.97
C ALA A 90 18.10 12.84 6.38
N LEU A 91 18.87 12.88 7.47
CA LEU A 91 19.55 11.69 7.99
C LEU A 91 18.56 10.59 8.42
N GLU A 92 17.50 10.93 9.13
CA GLU A 92 16.46 9.97 9.51
C GLU A 92 15.73 9.39 8.28
N ARG A 93 15.46 10.21 7.25
CA ARG A 93 14.87 9.74 5.99
C ARG A 93 15.80 8.75 5.27
N HIS A 94 17.12 8.99 5.27
CA HIS A 94 18.09 8.01 4.78
C HIS A 94 18.13 6.73 5.62
N LEU A 95 18.04 6.84 6.95
CA LEU A 95 17.98 5.65 7.80
C LEU A 95 16.77 4.77 7.46
N VAL A 96 15.57 5.36 7.32
CA VAL A 96 14.37 4.63 6.89
C VAL A 96 14.58 3.96 5.52
N ALA A 97 15.21 4.67 4.57
CA ALA A 97 15.53 4.10 3.26
C ALA A 97 16.47 2.88 3.36
N ASP A 98 17.57 3.02 4.08
CA ASP A 98 18.64 2.02 4.14
C ASP A 98 18.28 0.81 5.02
N THR A 99 17.56 1.01 6.12
CA THR A 99 17.25 -0.08 7.06
C THR A 99 16.00 -0.84 6.70
N ASP A 100 14.97 -0.13 6.24
CA ASP A 100 13.64 -0.72 6.12
C ASP A 100 13.25 -0.94 4.65
N LEU A 101 13.40 0.09 3.81
CA LEU A 101 12.96 0.04 2.43
C LEU A 101 13.88 -0.79 1.53
N PHE A 102 15.20 -0.70 1.73
CA PHE A 102 16.18 -1.39 0.89
C PHE A 102 15.98 -2.91 0.90
N GLU A 103 15.82 -3.50 2.08
CA GLU A 103 15.61 -4.94 2.21
C GLU A 103 14.26 -5.38 1.63
N ALA A 104 13.19 -4.61 1.84
CA ALA A 104 11.89 -4.90 1.26
C ALA A 104 11.90 -4.77 -0.27
N ALA A 105 12.58 -3.76 -0.83
CA ALA A 105 12.76 -3.56 -2.26
C ALA A 105 13.57 -4.70 -2.90
N ARG A 106 14.65 -5.12 -2.23
CA ARG A 106 15.46 -6.29 -2.64
C ARG A 106 14.64 -7.57 -2.65
N ALA A 107 13.82 -7.81 -1.62
CA ALA A 107 12.93 -8.96 -1.55
C ALA A 107 11.87 -8.95 -2.66
N ALA A 108 11.32 -7.78 -2.99
CA ALA A 108 10.36 -7.62 -4.08
C ALA A 108 10.98 -7.96 -5.45
N MET A 109 12.20 -7.47 -5.71
CA MET A 109 12.95 -7.79 -6.93
C MET A 109 13.31 -9.28 -7.01
N ALA A 110 13.69 -9.90 -5.90
CA ALA A 110 13.95 -11.34 -5.84
C ALA A 110 12.68 -12.14 -6.16
N LEU A 111 11.54 -11.78 -5.56
CA LEU A 111 10.25 -12.42 -5.82
C LEU A 111 9.86 -12.36 -7.30
N LEU A 112 10.04 -11.19 -7.95
CA LEU A 112 9.72 -11.02 -9.36
C LEU A 112 10.64 -11.87 -10.26
N ASN A 113 11.92 -12.01 -9.88
CA ASN A 113 12.87 -12.88 -10.58
C ASN A 113 12.55 -14.37 -10.41
N GLU A 114 12.22 -14.83 -9.21
CA GLU A 114 11.83 -16.23 -8.94
C GLU A 114 10.62 -16.62 -9.77
N GLN A 115 9.59 -15.77 -9.79
CA GLN A 115 8.40 -16.01 -10.60
C GLN A 115 8.70 -16.10 -12.09
N ALA A 116 9.64 -15.29 -12.60
CA ALA A 116 10.04 -15.35 -14.00
C ALA A 116 10.72 -16.69 -14.36
N LEU A 117 11.49 -17.28 -13.44
CA LEU A 117 12.14 -18.58 -13.63
C LEU A 117 11.12 -19.73 -13.65
N ASP A 118 10.10 -19.70 -12.79
CA ASP A 118 9.04 -20.73 -12.74
C ASP A 118 8.26 -20.86 -14.07
N TYR A 119 8.11 -19.77 -14.82
CA TYR A 119 7.51 -19.79 -16.17
C TYR A 119 8.49 -20.25 -17.27
N GLY A 120 9.77 -20.41 -16.96
CA GLY A 120 10.83 -20.84 -17.87
C GLY A 120 10.98 -22.35 -18.01
N GLU A 121 10.65 -23.12 -16.97
CA GLU A 121 11.04 -24.54 -16.84
C GLU A 121 9.97 -25.57 -17.25
N SER A 122 8.73 -25.16 -17.56
CA SER A 122 7.67 -26.10 -17.97
C SER A 122 7.67 -26.36 -19.48
N GLU A 123 8.15 -27.54 -19.91
CA GLU A 123 8.13 -27.95 -21.34
C GLU A 123 6.70 -28.06 -21.93
N GLU A 124 5.67 -28.25 -21.08
CA GLU A 124 4.25 -28.33 -21.47
C GLU A 124 3.52 -26.97 -21.44
N GLY A 125 4.20 -25.87 -21.07
CA GLY A 125 3.61 -24.55 -20.84
C GLY A 125 3.86 -23.51 -21.94
N ARG A 126 4.11 -23.94 -23.19
CA ARG A 126 4.29 -23.04 -24.36
C ARG A 126 2.96 -22.47 -24.88
N ASP A 127 2.12 -21.95 -23.99
CA ASP A 127 0.95 -21.16 -24.40
C ASP A 127 1.32 -19.66 -24.37
N PRO A 128 1.52 -19.02 -25.54
CA PRO A 128 1.86 -17.60 -25.62
C PRO A 128 0.81 -16.71 -24.94
N GLY A 129 -0.44 -17.18 -24.82
CA GLY A 129 -1.52 -16.48 -24.15
C GLY A 129 -1.36 -16.38 -22.63
N LYS A 130 -0.66 -17.33 -21.99
CA LYS A 130 -0.35 -17.31 -20.55
C LYS A 130 0.92 -16.55 -20.19
N GLN A 131 1.70 -16.15 -21.19
CA GLN A 131 3.03 -15.55 -21.03
C GLN A 131 3.02 -14.01 -21.20
N ARG A 132 1.87 -13.43 -21.51
CA ARG A 132 1.67 -11.98 -21.72
C ARG A 132 1.36 -11.20 -20.42
N TRP A 133 1.23 -11.90 -19.28
CA TRP A 133 0.72 -11.36 -18.01
C TRP A 133 1.79 -10.91 -17.02
N LEU A 134 3.08 -11.05 -17.37
CA LEU A 134 4.17 -10.42 -16.61
C LEU A 134 4.14 -8.88 -16.73
N ALA A 135 3.47 -8.35 -17.76
CA ALA A 135 3.23 -6.93 -17.93
C ALA A 135 1.94 -6.54 -17.17
N MET A 136 2.12 -5.94 -16.00
CA MET A 136 1.09 -5.31 -15.15
C MET A 136 0.04 -6.26 -14.62
N ARG A 137 0.22 -6.73 -13.38
CA ARG A 137 -0.72 -7.54 -12.59
C ARG A 137 -2.05 -6.78 -12.43
N PRO A 138 -3.07 -6.96 -13.29
CA PRO A 138 -4.20 -6.03 -13.33
C PRO A 138 -5.06 -6.14 -12.08
N ALA A 139 -5.11 -7.33 -11.48
CA ALA A 139 -5.77 -7.56 -10.20
C ALA A 139 -5.05 -6.86 -9.04
N LEU A 140 -3.71 -6.80 -9.07
CA LEU A 140 -2.94 -6.05 -8.09
C LEU A 140 -3.18 -4.55 -8.26
N ASP A 141 -3.16 -4.05 -9.50
CA ASP A 141 -3.44 -2.64 -9.79
C ASP A 141 -4.86 -2.26 -9.34
N GLU A 142 -5.88 -3.08 -9.67
CA GLU A 142 -7.26 -2.88 -9.24
C GLU A 142 -7.40 -2.95 -7.71
N LEU A 143 -6.66 -3.84 -7.05
CA LEU A 143 -6.60 -3.93 -5.58
C LEU A 143 -6.01 -2.66 -4.99
N VAL A 144 -4.88 -2.20 -5.51
CA VAL A 144 -4.16 -1.01 -5.05
C VAL A 144 -5.00 0.24 -5.21
N ASP A 145 -5.72 0.38 -6.33
CA ASP A 145 -6.64 1.51 -6.56
C ASP A 145 -7.77 1.53 -5.53
N LYS A 146 -8.37 0.37 -5.23
CA LYS A 146 -9.41 0.25 -4.20
C LYS A 146 -8.86 0.60 -2.82
N GLN A 147 -7.67 0.12 -2.47
CA GLN A 147 -7.03 0.42 -1.19
C GLN A 147 -6.72 1.90 -1.03
N ARG A 148 -6.10 2.51 -2.06
CA ARG A 148 -5.77 3.92 -2.09
C ARG A 148 -7.02 4.80 -1.96
N ALA A 149 -8.12 4.43 -2.64
CA ALA A 149 -9.39 5.13 -2.52
C ALA A 149 -9.95 5.09 -1.08
N VAL A 150 -9.86 3.94 -0.41
CA VAL A 150 -10.31 3.77 0.98
C VAL A 150 -9.47 4.62 1.95
N ILE A 151 -8.15 4.64 1.80
CA ILE A 151 -7.27 5.48 2.65
C ILE A 151 -7.57 6.96 2.41
N ARG A 152 -7.66 7.39 1.14
CA ARG A 152 -7.98 8.77 0.79
C ARG A 152 -9.32 9.23 1.34
N GLU A 153 -10.35 8.38 1.31
CA GLU A 153 -11.66 8.69 1.88
C GLU A 153 -11.58 8.92 3.41
N ALA A 154 -10.83 8.07 4.13
CA ALA A 154 -10.62 8.24 5.57
C ALA A 154 -9.87 9.56 5.90
N LEU A 155 -8.87 9.91 5.08
CA LEU A 155 -8.09 11.14 5.19
C LEU A 155 -8.81 12.38 4.63
N GLY A 156 -10.07 12.24 4.18
CA GLY A 156 -10.82 13.35 3.58
C GLY A 156 -10.22 13.89 2.27
N ARG A 157 -9.44 13.07 1.56
CA ARG A 157 -8.83 13.38 0.25
C ARG A 157 -9.52 12.64 -0.89
N GLY A 158 -10.78 12.23 -0.68
CA GLY A 158 -11.58 11.48 -1.63
C GLY A 158 -12.50 12.36 -2.47
N GLY A 159 -12.08 12.74 -3.67
CA GLY A 159 -12.94 13.39 -4.68
C GLY A 159 -13.60 14.70 -4.22
N GLU A 160 -14.72 15.05 -4.86
CA GLU A 160 -15.44 16.33 -4.66
C GLU A 160 -15.94 16.54 -3.22
N ASP A 161 -16.14 15.47 -2.44
CA ASP A 161 -16.62 15.51 -1.04
C ASP A 161 -15.47 15.26 -0.03
N SER A 162 -14.40 16.07 -0.12
CA SER A 162 -13.19 16.01 0.72
C SER A 162 -13.43 16.37 2.21
N ARG A 163 -14.30 15.62 2.90
CA ARG A 163 -14.78 15.91 4.26
C ARG A 163 -14.52 14.80 5.29
N GLY A 164 -13.87 13.72 4.90
CA GLY A 164 -13.64 12.55 5.75
C GLY A 164 -14.93 11.80 6.12
N LEU A 165 -14.88 10.98 7.17
CA LEU A 165 -15.99 10.11 7.59
C LEU A 165 -16.89 10.80 8.63
N ALA A 166 -17.58 11.86 8.23
CA ALA A 166 -18.31 12.73 9.17
C ALA A 166 -19.51 12.11 9.90
N SER A 167 -20.03 10.96 9.45
CA SER A 167 -21.23 10.34 10.03
C SER A 167 -21.10 8.84 10.26
N ARG A 168 -22.03 8.29 11.06
CA ARG A 168 -22.13 6.83 11.26
C ARG A 168 -22.37 6.09 9.94
N ARG A 169 -23.12 6.72 9.04
CA ARG A 169 -23.38 6.16 7.71
C ARG A 169 -22.11 6.11 6.89
N ASP A 170 -21.30 7.17 6.93
CA ASP A 170 -20.03 7.26 6.20
C ASP A 170 -19.06 6.17 6.68
N VAL A 171 -18.87 6.02 7.99
CA VAL A 171 -18.05 4.94 8.58
C VAL A 171 -18.56 3.56 8.16
N SER A 172 -19.87 3.33 8.16
CA SER A 172 -20.43 2.03 7.74
C SER A 172 -20.30 1.75 6.24
N GLN A 173 -20.26 2.77 5.39
CA GLN A 173 -20.04 2.60 3.96
C GLN A 173 -18.56 2.38 3.67
N TRP A 174 -17.70 3.20 4.27
CA TRP A 174 -16.26 3.10 4.20
C TRP A 174 -15.78 1.73 4.65
N SER A 175 -16.31 1.17 5.74
CA SER A 175 -15.89 -0.15 6.19
C SER A 175 -16.24 -1.29 5.23
N ARG A 176 -17.36 -1.21 4.52
CA ARG A 176 -17.69 -2.17 3.45
C ARG A 176 -16.75 -2.04 2.27
N LYS A 177 -16.30 -0.83 1.95
CA LYS A 177 -15.25 -0.60 0.95
C LYS A 177 -13.91 -1.15 1.43
N LEU A 178 -13.55 -0.94 2.70
CA LEU A 178 -12.35 -1.50 3.32
C LEU A 178 -12.32 -3.02 3.22
N VAL A 179 -13.42 -3.72 3.57
CA VAL A 179 -13.52 -5.18 3.41
C VAL A 179 -13.29 -5.62 1.97
N ARG A 180 -13.77 -4.86 0.98
CA ARG A 180 -13.52 -5.17 -0.45
C ARG A 180 -12.07 -4.88 -0.84
N ALA A 181 -11.51 -3.77 -0.37
CA ALA A 181 -10.14 -3.35 -0.62
C ALA A 181 -9.09 -4.24 0.08
N THR A 182 -9.49 -5.03 1.07
CA THR A 182 -8.65 -6.05 1.70
C THR A 182 -9.09 -7.46 1.32
N THR A 183 -9.91 -7.64 0.29
CA THR A 183 -10.38 -8.96 -0.20
C THR A 183 -11.00 -9.85 0.90
N GLY A 184 -11.60 -9.23 1.92
CA GLY A 184 -12.18 -9.94 3.07
C GLY A 184 -11.16 -10.46 4.09
N ALA A 185 -9.90 -9.97 4.04
CA ALA A 185 -8.90 -10.32 5.03
C ALA A 185 -9.40 -10.00 6.45
N ARG A 186 -9.10 -10.89 7.39
CA ARG A 186 -9.42 -10.73 8.81
C ARG A 186 -8.17 -10.24 9.52
N GLY A 187 -8.24 -9.06 10.13
CA GLY A 187 -7.13 -8.45 10.87
C GLY A 187 -7.40 -6.97 11.09
N GLY A 188 -6.72 -6.37 12.06
CA GLY A 188 -6.90 -4.95 12.39
C GLY A 188 -8.36 -4.51 12.43
N LEU A 189 -8.69 -3.43 11.71
CA LEU A 189 -10.04 -2.85 11.69
C LEU A 189 -11.06 -3.73 10.94
N THR A 190 -10.62 -4.59 10.01
CA THR A 190 -11.53 -5.45 9.24
C THR A 190 -12.01 -6.66 10.04
N GLY A 191 -11.25 -7.04 11.08
CA GLY A 191 -11.60 -8.12 12.01
C GLY A 191 -12.37 -7.66 13.25
N ARG A 192 -12.47 -6.34 13.49
CA ARG A 192 -13.08 -5.77 14.70
C ARG A 192 -14.52 -5.32 14.45
N SER A 193 -15.28 -5.25 15.54
CA SER A 193 -16.58 -4.58 15.52
C SER A 193 -16.36 -3.08 15.48
N LEU A 194 -16.67 -2.45 14.34
CA LEU A 194 -16.62 -0.99 14.14
C LEU A 194 -17.54 -0.17 15.06
N TRP A 195 -18.27 -0.86 15.93
CA TRP A 195 -19.08 -0.27 16.98
C TRP A 195 -18.30 -0.05 18.28
N ASP A 196 -17.00 -0.36 18.29
CA ASP A 196 -16.13 0.19 19.32
C ASP A 196 -16.24 1.73 19.33
N PRO A 197 -16.60 2.34 20.47
CA PRO A 197 -16.80 3.78 20.55
C PRO A 197 -15.54 4.61 20.25
N TRP A 198 -14.35 4.07 20.55
CA TRP A 198 -13.08 4.75 20.33
C TRP A 198 -12.73 4.80 18.84
N ASP A 199 -12.77 3.65 18.15
CA ASP A 199 -12.48 3.58 16.71
C ASP A 199 -13.39 4.52 15.92
N ARG A 200 -14.69 4.52 16.27
CA ARG A 200 -15.65 5.44 15.64
C ARG A 200 -15.31 6.90 15.93
N MET A 201 -14.95 7.24 17.16
CA MET A 201 -14.58 8.62 17.50
C MET A 201 -13.35 9.07 16.72
N VAL A 202 -12.35 8.20 16.57
CA VAL A 202 -11.13 8.49 15.80
C VAL A 202 -11.44 8.65 14.31
N LEU A 203 -12.21 7.74 13.72
CA LEU A 203 -12.60 7.78 12.29
C LEU A 203 -13.45 9.01 11.93
N GLN A 204 -14.31 9.45 12.85
CA GLN A 204 -15.17 10.64 12.66
C GLN A 204 -14.49 11.95 13.07
N GLY A 205 -13.27 11.88 13.60
CA GLY A 205 -12.51 13.01 14.07
C GLY A 205 -11.91 13.84 12.93
N SER A 206 -10.94 14.68 13.28
CA SER A 206 -10.17 15.44 12.29
C SER A 206 -9.36 14.49 11.40
N THR A 207 -9.38 14.75 10.09
CA THR A 207 -8.59 14.02 9.09
C THR A 207 -7.09 14.18 9.30
N ASP A 208 -6.67 15.28 9.94
CA ASP A 208 -5.27 15.55 10.27
C ASP A 208 -4.86 14.99 11.65
N SER A 209 -5.78 14.32 12.34
CA SER A 209 -5.53 13.82 13.70
C SER A 209 -4.44 12.75 13.73
N PRO A 210 -3.42 12.87 14.61
CA PRO A 210 -2.43 11.82 14.83
C PRO A 210 -3.06 10.47 15.20
N SER A 211 -4.19 10.47 15.91
CA SER A 211 -4.92 9.25 16.28
C SER A 211 -5.51 8.53 15.06
N LEU A 212 -6.03 9.27 14.09
CA LEU A 212 -6.53 8.68 12.85
C LEU A 212 -5.38 8.07 12.05
N HIS A 213 -4.29 8.82 11.89
CA HIS A 213 -3.11 8.35 11.18
C HIS A 213 -2.52 7.08 11.83
N LEU A 214 -2.45 7.03 13.17
CA LEU A 214 -2.02 5.83 13.89
C LEU A 214 -3.00 4.67 13.73
N LEU A 215 -4.32 4.91 13.79
CA LEU A 215 -5.32 3.87 13.56
C LEU A 215 -5.17 3.26 12.16
N LEU A 216 -4.95 4.10 11.13
CA LEU A 216 -4.71 3.61 9.77
C LEU A 216 -3.41 2.81 9.68
N ALA A 217 -2.34 3.27 10.31
CA ALA A 217 -1.06 2.58 10.30
C ALA A 217 -1.03 1.27 11.09
N ASP A 218 -1.79 1.17 12.18
CA ASP A 218 -1.82 -0.03 13.02
C ASP A 218 -2.84 -1.07 12.53
N ASP A 219 -4.01 -0.61 12.08
CA ASP A 219 -5.15 -1.49 11.85
C ASP A 219 -5.57 -1.62 10.37
N VAL A 220 -5.04 -0.80 9.46
CA VAL A 220 -5.43 -0.80 8.03
C VAL A 220 -4.25 -1.13 7.11
N LEU A 221 -3.15 -0.37 7.19
CA LEU A 221 -1.98 -0.57 6.32
C LEU A 221 -1.37 -1.98 6.45
N PRO A 222 -1.25 -2.60 7.63
CA PRO A 222 -0.66 -3.94 7.75
C PRO A 222 -1.52 -4.99 7.04
N VAL A 223 -2.84 -4.87 7.14
CA VAL A 223 -3.78 -5.76 6.46
C VAL A 223 -3.68 -5.57 4.94
N MET A 224 -3.57 -4.33 4.47
CA MET A 224 -3.38 -4.03 3.05
C MET A 224 -2.04 -4.58 2.54
N ASN A 225 -0.96 -4.38 3.29
CA ASN A 225 0.38 -4.91 3.01
C ASN A 225 0.36 -6.44 2.87
N ALA A 226 -0.28 -7.14 3.81
CA ALA A 226 -0.46 -8.58 3.75
C ALA A 226 -1.27 -9.04 2.53
N THR A 227 -2.31 -8.29 2.14
CA THR A 227 -3.08 -8.61 0.93
C THR A 227 -2.30 -8.35 -0.36
N ILE A 228 -1.53 -7.26 -0.43
CA ILE A 228 -0.60 -6.98 -1.53
C ILE A 228 0.41 -8.12 -1.64
N ARG A 229 1.04 -8.51 -0.52
CA ARG A 229 2.00 -9.63 -0.46
C ARG A 229 1.38 -10.92 -0.97
N ARG A 230 0.15 -11.23 -0.57
CA ARG A 230 -0.56 -12.43 -1.02
C ARG A 230 -0.87 -12.40 -2.51
N GLU A 231 -1.40 -11.30 -3.03
CA GLU A 231 -1.65 -11.18 -4.47
C GLU A 231 -0.34 -11.19 -5.27
N ALA A 232 0.70 -10.53 -4.77
CA ALA A 232 2.05 -10.55 -5.33
C ALA A 232 2.64 -11.97 -5.39
N THR A 233 2.33 -12.83 -4.43
CA THR A 233 2.86 -14.21 -4.37
C THR A 233 1.95 -15.24 -5.05
N ALA A 234 0.68 -14.92 -5.31
CA ALA A 234 -0.25 -15.82 -5.96
C ALA A 234 0.15 -16.05 -7.44
N ALA A 235 0.86 -17.16 -7.71
CA ALA A 235 1.34 -17.56 -9.03
C ALA A 235 0.24 -18.06 -10.01
N ARG A 236 -1.04 -17.83 -9.71
CA ARG A 236 -2.17 -18.47 -10.40
C ARG A 236 -3.37 -17.54 -10.55
N GLU A 237 -3.24 -16.50 -11.34
CA GLU A 237 -4.43 -15.89 -11.93
C GLU A 237 -4.72 -16.58 -13.26
N VAL A 238 -5.70 -17.49 -13.23
CA VAL A 238 -6.34 -17.98 -14.45
C VAL A 238 -7.14 -16.80 -15.04
N PRO A 239 -6.97 -16.45 -16.32
CA PRO A 239 -7.69 -15.33 -16.90
C PRO A 239 -9.20 -15.50 -16.76
N ALA A 240 -9.90 -14.39 -16.53
CA ALA A 240 -11.36 -14.36 -16.41
C ALA A 240 -12.11 -14.90 -17.65
N GLU A 241 -11.41 -15.13 -18.76
CA GLU A 241 -11.93 -15.79 -19.97
C GLU A 241 -12.26 -17.28 -19.78
N GLU A 242 -11.79 -17.93 -18.70
CA GLU A 242 -12.19 -19.30 -18.31
C GLU A 242 -13.30 -19.35 -17.24
N ARG A 243 -13.94 -18.22 -16.91
CA ARG A 243 -15.24 -18.28 -16.24
C ARG A 243 -16.28 -18.66 -17.28
N GLU A 244 -16.38 -19.96 -17.58
CA GLU A 244 -17.54 -20.49 -18.28
C GLU A 244 -18.80 -19.87 -17.69
N HIS A 245 -19.53 -19.15 -18.53
CA HIS A 245 -20.93 -18.85 -18.29
C HIS A 245 -21.61 -20.18 -18.00
N HIS A 246 -21.85 -20.50 -16.73
CA HIS A 246 -22.95 -21.37 -16.39
C HIS A 246 -24.19 -20.72 -16.99
N GLY A 247 -24.70 -21.35 -18.06
CA GLY A 247 -25.88 -20.91 -18.77
C GLY A 247 -27.05 -20.69 -17.82
N PRO A 248 -28.07 -19.94 -18.26
CA PRO A 248 -29.22 -19.63 -17.41
C PRO A 248 -29.80 -20.92 -16.84
N LEU A 249 -30.03 -20.92 -15.52
CA LEU A 249 -30.83 -21.93 -14.86
C LEU A 249 -32.19 -21.97 -15.57
N GLU A 250 -32.45 -23.06 -16.30
CA GLU A 250 -33.80 -23.35 -16.78
C GLU A 250 -34.71 -23.51 -15.55
N ILE A 251 -35.79 -22.74 -15.57
CA ILE A 251 -36.87 -22.72 -14.56
C ILE A 251 -37.78 -23.94 -14.79
#